data_AF-A0A960LLV3-F1
#
_entry.id   AF-A0A960LLV3-F1
#
_cell.length_a   1.000
_cell.length_b   1.000
_cell.length_c   1.000
_cell.angle_alpha   90.00
_cell.angle_beta   90.00
_cell.angle_gamma   90.00
#
_symmetry.space_group_name_H-M   'P 1'
#
loop_
_entity.id
_entity.type
_entity.pdbx_description
1 polymer ?
#
loop_
_entity_poly.entity_id
_entity_poly.type
_entity_poly.pdbx_seq_one_letter_code
_entity_poly.pdbx_strand_id
1 'polypeptide(L)' 'MSDIKKIVVAYSGGLDTSVLLLWLKEKYQAEIIAYCADVGQGEELDGLEEKALSTGASKCFIGDL' A
#
# COMPACT_ATOMS: atom_id res chain seq x y z
N MET A 1 21.39 4.08 -13.10
CA MET A 1 20.20 4.39 -12.27
C MET A 1 20.38 3.69 -10.95
N SER A 2 20.13 4.36 -9.84
CA SER A 2 20.24 3.75 -8.51
C SER A 2 19.19 2.65 -8.33
N ASP A 3 19.54 1.55 -7.67
CA ASP A 3 18.58 0.50 -7.32
C ASP A 3 17.46 1.09 -6.45
N ILE A 4 16.20 0.91 -6.87
CA ILE A 4 15.04 1.36 -6.10
C ILE A 4 14.88 0.44 -4.90
N LYS A 5 15.22 0.92 -3.71
CA LYS A 5 15.18 0.12 -2.48
C LYS A 5 13.82 0.11 -1.79
N LYS A 6 13.04 1.18 -1.95
CA LYS A 6 11.79 1.42 -1.23
C LYS A 6 10.81 2.22 -2.07
N ILE A 7 9.55 1.82 -2.04
CA ILE A 7 8.44 2.51 -2.72
C ILE A 7 7.29 2.68 -1.73
N VAL A 8 6.77 3.90 -1.64
CA VAL A 8 5.54 4.19 -0.91
C VAL A 8 4.41 4.29 -1.92
N VAL A 9 3.32 3.55 -1.70
CA VAL A 9 2.15 3.50 -2.57
C VAL A 9 0.97 4.14 -1.84
N ALA A 10 0.35 5.14 -2.47
CA ALA A 10 -0.97 5.60 -2.04
C ALA A 10 -1.96 4.46 -2.27
N TYR A 11 -2.45 3.89 -1.18
CA TYR A 11 -3.20 2.64 -1.18
C TYR A 11 -4.62 2.90 -0.68
N SER A 12 -5.60 2.62 -1.54
CA SER A 12 -7.03 2.77 -1.23
C SER A 12 -7.69 1.45 -0.83
N GLY A 13 -6.99 0.32 -0.94
CA GLY A 13 -7.60 -1.00 -0.80
C GLY A 13 -8.39 -1.48 -2.02
N GLY A 14 -8.56 -0.65 -3.04
CA GLY A 14 -9.20 -1.04 -4.30
C GLY A 14 -8.41 -2.09 -5.07
N LEU A 15 -9.04 -2.68 -6.10
CA LEU A 15 -8.40 -3.64 -6.99
C LEU A 15 -7.15 -3.04 -7.65
N ASP A 16 -7.28 -1.82 -8.18
CA ASP A 16 -6.21 -1.16 -8.94
C ASP A 16 -4.95 -0.95 -8.08
N THR A 17 -5.14 -0.42 -6.86
CA THR A 17 -4.01 -0.17 -5.93
C THR A 17 -3.42 -1.46 -5.38
N SER A 18 -4.22 -2.52 -5.26
CA SER A 18 -3.74 -3.85 -4.84
C SER A 18 -2.90 -4.53 -5.93
N VAL A 19 -3.36 -4.50 -7.19
CA VAL A 19 -2.59 -5.03 -8.33
C VAL A 19 -1.31 -4.23 -8.54
N LEU A 20 -1.39 -2.89 -8.44
CA LEU A 20 -0.22 -2.02 -8.53
C LEU A 20 0.83 -2.34 -7.46
N LEU A 21 0.40 -2.51 -6.21
CA LEU A 21 1.28 -2.85 -5.10
C LEU A 21 2.07 -4.13 -5.38
N LEU A 22 1.36 -5.19 -5.78
CA LEU A 22 1.96 -6.49 -6.09
C LEU A 22 2.93 -6.37 -7.27
N TRP A 23 2.53 -5.69 -8.34
CA TRP A 23 3.36 -5.50 -9.52
C TRP A 23 4.65 -4.71 -9.22
N LEU A 24 4.56 -3.66 -8.39
CA LEU A 24 5.73 -2.88 -7.98
C LEU A 24 6.72 -3.73 -7.17
N LYS A 25 6.20 -4.56 -6.26
CA LYS A 25 7.02 -5.51 -5.49
C LYS A 25 7.78 -6.46 -6.40
N GLU A 26 7.10 -7.09 -7.37
CA GLU A 26 7.72 -8.06 -8.29
C GLU A 26 8.71 -7.40 -9.24
N LYS A 27 8.34 -6.25 -9.81
CA LYS A 27 9.15 -5.57 -10.82
C LYS A 27 10.44 -4.99 -10.26
N TYR A 28 10.36 -4.37 -9.08
CA TYR A 28 11.47 -3.62 -8.51
C TYR A 28 12.20 -4.36 -7.39
N GLN A 29 11.67 -5.49 -6.90
CA GLN A 29 12.21 -6.22 -5.76
C GLN A 29 12.50 -5.30 -4.56
N ALA A 30 11.66 -4.28 -4.40
CA ALA A 30 11.81 -3.20 -3.42
C ALA A 30 10.89 -3.43 -2.21
N GLU A 31 11.26 -2.85 -1.07
CA GLU A 31 10.36 -2.76 0.08
C GLU A 31 9.17 -1.86 -0.30
N ILE A 32 7.95 -2.43 -0.28
CA ILE A 32 6.74 -1.66 -0.55
C ILE A 32 6.07 -1.27 0.77
N ILE A 33 5.70 0.00 0.90
CA ILE A 33 4.95 0.54 2.04
C ILE A 33 3.62 1.07 1.50
N ALA A 34 2.51 0.63 2.08
CA ALA A 34 1.20 1.19 1.79
C ALA A 34 0.95 2.41 2.69
N TYR A 35 0.44 3.49 2.10
CA TYR A 35 -0.05 4.66 2.83
C TYR A 35 -1.50 4.91 2.44
N CYS A 36 -2.39 4.89 3.41
CA CYS A 36 -3.81 5.19 3.28
C CYS A 36 -4.07 6.53 3.96
N ALA A 37 -4.67 7.47 3.25
CA ALA A 37 -5.16 8.70 3.85
C ALA A 37 -6.60 8.45 4.32
N ASP A 38 -6.87 8.65 5.61
CA ASP A 38 -8.23 8.75 6.13
C ASP A 38 -8.73 10.16 5.84
N VAL A 39 -9.74 10.26 4.99
CA VAL A 39 -10.41 11.52 4.63
C VAL A 39 -11.88 11.53 5.08
N GLY A 40 -12.20 10.75 6.12
CA GLY A 40 -13.55 10.58 6.64
C GLY A 40 -14.32 9.41 6.02
N GLN A 41 -13.61 8.35 5.60
CA GLN A 41 -14.21 7.17 4.96
C GLN A 41 -14.80 6.17 5.97
N GLY A 42 -14.49 6.30 7.26
CA GLY A 42 -15.08 5.49 8.33
C GLY A 42 -14.75 4.00 8.20
N GLU A 43 -15.78 3.15 8.21
CA GLU A 43 -15.68 1.68 8.20
C GLU A 43 -14.94 1.11 6.97
N GLU A 44 -14.75 1.88 5.90
CA GLU A 44 -13.95 1.45 4.73
C GLU A 44 -12.46 1.26 5.06
N LEU A 45 -11.98 1.80 6.18
CA LEU A 45 -10.62 1.60 6.66
C LEU A 45 -10.46 0.26 7.42
N ASP A 46 -11.55 -0.37 7.82
CA ASP A 46 -11.52 -1.62 8.57
C ASP A 46 -10.93 -2.75 7.72
N GLY A 47 -9.92 -3.44 8.27
CA GLY A 47 -9.21 -4.52 7.56
C GLY A 47 -8.29 -4.04 6.43
N LEU A 48 -8.17 -2.72 6.19
CA LEU A 48 -7.34 -2.18 5.12
C LEU A 48 -5.85 -2.47 5.32
N GLU A 49 -5.38 -2.43 6.57
CA GLU A 49 -4.01 -2.82 6.93
C GLU A 49 -3.75 -4.29 6.65
N GLU A 50 -4.64 -5.19 7.09
CA GLU A 50 -4.52 -6.63 6.83
C GLU A 50 -4.50 -6.92 5.31
N LYS A 51 -5.35 -6.22 4.56
CA LYS A 51 -5.38 -6.31 3.10
C LYS A 51 -4.08 -5.83 2.45
N ALA A 52 -3.52 -4.71 2.90
CA ALA A 52 -2.25 -4.21 2.38
C ALA A 52 -1.10 -5.19 2.63
N LEU A 53 -1.02 -5.73 3.85
CA LEU A 53 0.02 -6.70 4.24
C LEU A 53 -0.11 -8.02 3.46
N SER A 54 -1.33 -8.56 3.34
CA SER A 54 -1.58 -9.79 2.57
C SER A 54 -1.32 -9.61 1.06
N THR A 55 -1.56 -8.41 0.51
CA THR A 55 -1.22 -8.07 -0.88
C THR A 55 0.30 -7.99 -1.11
N GLY A 56 1.08 -7.76 -0.05
CA GLY A 56 2.53 -7.85 -0.08
C GLY A 56 3.27 -6.61 0.41
N ALA A 57 2.58 -5.64 1.01
CA ALA A 57 3.20 -4.52 1.69
C ALA A 57 4.03 -5.02 2.88
N SER A 58 5.15 -4.37 3.15
CA SER A 58 5.94 -4.59 4.36
C SER A 58 5.37 -3.85 5.58
N LYS A 59 4.67 -2.74 5.34
CA LYS A 59 4.01 -1.88 6.32
C LYS A 59 2.80 -1.21 5.69
N CYS A 60 1.77 -0.96 6.48
CA CYS A 60 0.68 -0.06 6.14
C CYS A 60 0.67 1.10 7.14
N PHE A 61 0.48 2.32 6.66
CA PHE A 61 0.21 3.49 7.49
C PHE A 61 -1.16 4.02 7.12
N ILE A 62 -2.00 4.27 8.11
CA ILE A 62 -3.26 4.99 7.95
C ILE A 62 -3.08 6.32 8.67
N GLY A 63 -3.17 7.42 7.92
CA GLY A 63 -2.97 8.77 8.44
C GLY A 63 -4.21 9.63 8.22
N ASP A 64 -4.65 10.29 9.29
CA ASP A 64 -5.70 11.32 9.25
C ASP A 64 -5.25 12.53 8.43
N LEU A 65 -6.10 13.02 7.52
CA LEU A 65 -5.81 14.11 6.59
C LEU A 65 -6.90 15.19 6.56
#